data_AF-A0A7X5BY35-F1
#
_entry.id   AF-A0A7X5BY35-F1
#
_cell.length_a   1.000
_cell.length_b   1.000
_cell.length_c   1.000
_cell.angle_alpha   90.00
_cell.angle_beta   90.00
_cell.angle_gamma   90.00
#
_symmetry.space_group_name_H-M   'P 1'
#
loop_
_entity.id
_entity.type
_entity.pdbx_description
1 polymer ?
#
loop_
_entity_poly.entity_id
_entity_poly.type
_entity_poly.pdbx_seq_one_letter_code
_entity_poly.pdbx_strand_id
1 'polypeptide(L)'
;MSLYPESQKHCFQIRFDITYEGKPHGRRGAGILSQKSLADIQKEVDAYISQFKEGYFSPLSMLARMSEEVGELAREVNHHYGEKPKKTDEADNSIEMELGDILFIVICFANSLGIDLTEAHDQVMNKFNTRDANRWTRKNVEP
;
A
#
# COMPACT_ATOMS: atom_id res chain seq x y z
N MET A 1 -18.87 14.99 10.22
CA MET A 1 -19.99 15.01 9.25
C MET A 1 -19.60 14.05 8.13
N SER A 2 -20.20 12.86 8.09
CA SER A 2 -19.81 11.81 7.13
C SER A 2 -20.29 12.22 5.72
N LEU A 3 -19.35 12.47 4.82
CA LEU A 3 -19.59 12.97 3.45
C LEU A 3 -20.11 11.89 2.47
N TYR A 4 -20.50 10.70 2.94
CA TYR A 4 -20.80 9.55 2.08
C TYR A 4 -22.18 8.92 2.32
N PRO A 5 -22.88 8.48 1.24
CA PRO A 5 -24.12 7.70 1.33
C PRO A 5 -23.91 6.39 2.11
N GLU A 6 -24.95 5.90 2.80
CA GLU A 6 -24.92 4.65 3.60
C GLU A 6 -24.45 3.41 2.83
N SER A 7 -24.73 3.33 1.53
CA SER A 7 -24.22 2.24 0.67
C SER A 7 -22.70 2.27 0.51
N GLN A 8 -22.08 3.44 0.56
CA GLN A 8 -20.63 3.57 0.59
C GLN A 8 -20.07 3.30 1.98
N LYS A 9 -20.83 3.54 3.06
CA LYS A 9 -20.37 3.23 4.43
C LYS A 9 -20.11 1.74 4.65
N HIS A 10 -20.97 0.86 4.11
CA HIS A 10 -20.75 -0.59 4.18
C HIS A 10 -19.49 -1.04 3.43
N CYS A 11 -19.20 -0.41 2.29
CA CYS A 11 -17.97 -0.66 1.54
C CYS A 11 -16.76 -0.02 2.25
N PHE A 12 -16.90 1.15 2.87
CA PHE A 12 -15.90 1.82 3.72
C PHE A 12 -15.55 1.01 4.98
N GLN A 13 -16.49 0.19 5.47
CA GLN A 13 -16.27 -0.77 6.55
C GLN A 13 -15.48 -2.01 6.10
N ILE A 14 -15.17 -2.15 4.80
CA ILE A 14 -14.11 -3.06 4.29
C ILE A 14 -12.73 -2.44 4.57
N ARG A 15 -12.60 -1.88 5.76
CA ARG A 15 -11.38 -1.63 6.49
C ARG A 15 -11.70 -2.17 7.87
N PHE A 16 -11.02 -3.24 8.26
CA PHE A 16 -10.85 -3.64 9.68
C PHE A 16 -11.92 -4.50 10.40
N ASP A 17 -12.41 -5.60 9.80
CA ASP A 17 -12.83 -6.78 10.60
C ASP A 17 -11.98 -8.03 10.29
N ILE A 18 -10.97 -7.91 9.42
CA ILE A 18 -9.87 -8.87 9.40
C ILE A 18 -8.94 -8.46 10.53
N THR A 19 -9.24 -8.93 11.73
CA THR A 19 -8.17 -9.23 12.68
C THR A 19 -7.18 -10.11 11.93
N TYR A 20 -6.03 -9.56 11.57
CA TYR A 20 -4.91 -10.39 11.17
C TYR A 20 -4.60 -11.24 12.41
N GLU A 21 -5.01 -12.51 12.42
CA GLU A 21 -4.55 -13.46 13.43
C GLU A 21 -3.05 -13.65 13.19
N GLY A 22 -2.27 -12.74 13.75
CA GLY A 22 -0.84 -12.65 13.56
C GLY A 22 -0.20 -13.97 13.96
N LYS A 23 0.41 -14.66 12.99
CA LYS A 23 1.52 -15.54 13.34
C LYS A 23 2.56 -14.68 14.06
N PRO A 24 3.04 -15.12 15.24
CA PRO A 24 3.96 -14.33 16.03
C PRO A 24 5.17 -13.97 15.17
N HIS A 25 5.43 -12.66 15.03
CA HIS A 25 6.63 -12.15 14.40
C HIS A 25 7.81 -12.38 15.34
N GLY A 26 8.27 -13.62 15.43
CA GLY A 26 9.60 -13.93 15.91
C GLY A 26 10.60 -13.20 15.00
N ARG A 27 11.60 -12.53 15.60
CA ARG A 27 12.67 -11.83 14.88
C ARG A 27 13.15 -12.67 13.70
N ARG A 28 12.73 -12.32 12.48
CA ARG A 28 13.16 -12.99 11.24
C ARG A 28 14.62 -12.59 11.02
N GLY A 29 15.55 -13.41 11.52
CA GLY A 29 16.94 -13.32 11.10
C GLY A 29 17.00 -13.49 9.58
N ALA A 30 17.57 -12.51 8.87
CA ALA A 30 17.78 -12.48 7.41
C ALA A 30 16.81 -13.38 6.62
N GLY A 31 15.50 -13.15 6.79
CA GLY A 31 14.47 -14.08 6.33
C GLY A 31 14.27 -13.96 4.84
N ILE A 32 14.31 -15.10 4.14
CA ILE A 32 13.93 -15.23 2.73
C ILE A 32 12.60 -14.49 2.48
N LEU A 33 12.61 -13.51 1.59
CA LEU A 33 11.40 -12.78 1.19
C LEU A 33 10.40 -13.75 0.56
N SER A 34 9.14 -13.66 0.98
CA SER A 34 8.04 -14.42 0.36
C SER A 34 7.98 -14.13 -1.13
N GLN A 35 7.85 -15.18 -1.95
CA GLN A 35 7.80 -15.06 -3.40
C GLN A 35 6.34 -15.03 -3.86
N LYS A 36 5.84 -13.84 -4.21
CA LYS A 36 4.61 -13.64 -4.98
C LYS A 36 4.92 -12.64 -6.10
N SER A 37 4.45 -12.87 -7.32
CA SER A 37 4.60 -11.88 -8.38
C SER A 37 3.60 -10.73 -8.17
N LEU A 38 3.87 -9.56 -8.76
CA LEU A 38 2.95 -8.44 -8.69
C LEU A 38 1.60 -8.78 -9.35
N ALA A 39 1.63 -9.57 -10.42
CA ALA A 39 0.42 -10.09 -11.05
C ALA A 39 -0.39 -11.03 -10.13
N ASP A 40 0.27 -11.86 -9.31
CA ASP A 40 -0.42 -12.71 -8.33
C ASP A 40 -1.12 -11.87 -7.27
N ILE A 41 -0.45 -10.81 -6.79
CA ILE A 41 -1.00 -9.90 -5.78
C ILE A 41 -2.19 -9.12 -6.37
N GLN A 42 -2.09 -8.62 -7.62
CA GLN A 42 -3.22 -7.96 -8.28
C GLN A 42 -4.44 -8.88 -8.41
N LYS A 43 -4.24 -10.15 -8.79
CA LYS A 43 -5.30 -11.16 -8.88
C LYS A 43 -5.90 -11.50 -7.53
N GLU A 44 -5.08 -11.60 -6.48
CA GLU A 44 -5.53 -11.88 -5.12
C GLU A 44 -6.46 -10.76 -4.60
N VAL A 45 -6.07 -9.50 -4.82
CA VAL A 45 -6.91 -8.35 -4.47
C VAL A 45 -8.19 -8.32 -5.31
N ASP A 46 -8.10 -8.59 -6.61
CA ASP A 46 -9.28 -8.63 -7.49
C ASP A 46 -10.29 -9.70 -7.08
N ALA A 47 -9.81 -10.91 -6.77
CA ALA A 47 -10.63 -12.00 -6.25
C ALA A 47 -11.29 -11.62 -4.92
N TYR A 48 -10.55 -10.93 -4.04
CA TYR A 48 -11.09 -10.44 -2.77
C TYR A 48 -12.17 -9.36 -2.97
N ILE A 49 -11.96 -8.37 -3.83
CA ILE A 49 -12.94 -7.30 -4.05
C ILE A 49 -14.18 -7.82 -4.80
N SER A 50 -14.00 -8.74 -5.74
CA SER A 50 -15.08 -9.32 -6.54
C SER A 50 -16.11 -10.15 -5.74
N GLN A 51 -15.83 -10.45 -4.47
CA GLN A 51 -16.82 -11.10 -3.59
C GLN A 51 -17.94 -10.13 -3.15
N PHE A 52 -17.71 -8.81 -3.25
CA PHE A 52 -18.65 -7.78 -2.82
C PHE A 52 -19.47 -7.28 -4.00
N LYS A 53 -20.77 -7.00 -3.78
CA LYS A 53 -21.67 -6.52 -4.83
C LYS A 53 -21.34 -5.11 -5.29
N GLU A 54 -20.73 -4.34 -4.41
CA GLU A 54 -20.32 -2.96 -4.58
C GLU A 54 -19.10 -2.85 -5.52
N GLY A 55 -18.27 -3.90 -5.59
CA GLY A 55 -17.04 -3.91 -6.40
C GLY A 55 -16.04 -2.83 -5.98
N TYR A 56 -15.34 -2.26 -6.97
CA TYR A 56 -14.38 -1.19 -6.72
C TYR A 56 -15.07 0.15 -6.44
N PHE A 57 -14.46 0.93 -5.54
CA PHE A 57 -14.86 2.30 -5.28
C PHE A 57 -14.71 3.23 -6.49
N SER A 58 -15.32 4.41 -6.42
CA SER A 58 -15.06 5.46 -7.41
C SER A 58 -13.61 5.96 -7.34
N PRO A 59 -13.00 6.43 -8.45
CA PRO A 59 -11.63 6.95 -8.46
C PRO A 59 -11.36 8.05 -7.43
N LEU A 60 -12.32 8.96 -7.22
CA LEU A 60 -12.18 10.02 -6.21
C LEU A 60 -12.24 9.48 -4.78
N SER A 61 -13.08 8.48 -4.52
CA SER A 61 -13.12 7.80 -3.23
C SER A 61 -11.79 7.09 -2.95
N MET A 62 -11.23 6.38 -3.93
CA MET A 62 -9.92 5.72 -3.79
C MET A 62 -8.79 6.71 -3.53
N LEU A 63 -8.79 7.86 -4.22
CA LEU A 63 -7.79 8.90 -3.99
C LEU A 63 -7.88 9.51 -2.57
N ALA A 64 -9.11 9.74 -2.08
CA ALA A 64 -9.33 10.21 -0.72
C ALA A 64 -8.85 9.19 0.32
N ARG A 65 -9.17 7.91 0.13
CA ARG A 65 -8.67 6.81 0.97
C ARG A 65 -7.14 6.77 0.96
N MET A 66 -6.52 6.77 -0.21
CA MET A 66 -5.05 6.77 -0.33
C MET A 66 -4.40 7.93 0.43
N SER A 67 -5.01 9.11 0.41
CA SER A 67 -4.51 10.28 1.16
C SER A 67 -4.60 10.09 2.67
N GLU A 68 -5.61 9.37 3.16
CA GLU A 68 -5.73 8.96 4.57
C GLU A 68 -4.61 8.01 4.96
N GLU A 69 -4.36 6.95 4.17
CA GLU A 69 -3.29 5.96 4.41
C GLU A 69 -1.90 6.63 4.48
N VAL A 70 -1.64 7.59 3.59
CA VAL A 70 -0.39 8.36 3.60
C VAL A 70 -0.25 9.21 4.87
N GLY A 71 -1.36 9.73 5.39
CA GLY A 71 -1.38 10.46 6.66
C GLY A 71 -1.06 9.56 7.86
N GLU A 72 -1.59 8.33 7.86
CA GLU A 72 -1.29 7.33 8.89
C GLU A 72 0.17 6.88 8.82
N LEU A 73 0.69 6.58 7.62
CA LEU A 73 2.11 6.30 7.42
C LEU A 73 3.00 7.45 7.92
N ALA A 74 2.66 8.69 7.59
CA ALA A 74 3.43 9.85 8.02
C ALA A 74 3.47 9.99 9.55
N ARG A 75 2.37 9.64 10.23
CA ARG A 75 2.29 9.60 11.70
C ARG A 75 3.25 8.56 12.27
N GLU A 76 3.22 7.32 11.76
CA GLU A 76 4.10 6.25 12.25
C GLU A 76 5.58 6.53 11.94
N VAL A 77 5.90 7.06 10.75
CA VAL A 77 7.27 7.49 10.42
C VAL A 77 7.76 8.56 11.40
N ASN A 78 6.92 9.54 11.73
CA ASN A 78 7.28 10.58 12.69
C ASN A 78 7.44 10.01 14.11
N HIS A 79 6.70 8.97 14.48
CA HIS A 79 6.88 8.28 15.76
C HIS A 79 8.21 7.51 15.86
N HIS A 80 8.66 6.89 14.76
CA HIS A 80 9.88 6.08 14.73
C HIS A 80 11.16 6.88 14.47
N TYR A 81 11.09 7.94 13.65
CA TYR A 81 12.27 8.67 13.17
C TYR A 81 12.22 10.18 13.44
N GLY A 82 11.09 10.69 13.95
CA GLY A 82 10.91 12.10 14.25
C GLY A 82 11.12 12.45 15.73
N GLU A 83 10.78 13.69 16.09
CA GLU A 83 11.01 14.25 17.43
C GLU A 83 9.90 13.88 18.44
N LYS A 84 8.81 13.27 17.98
CA LYS A 84 7.65 12.93 18.83
C LYS A 84 7.57 11.41 19.02
N PRO A 85 8.05 10.86 20.15
CA PRO A 85 7.94 9.44 20.42
C PRO A 85 6.47 9.02 20.59
N LYS A 86 6.18 7.78 20.17
CA LYS A 86 4.87 7.14 20.32
C LYS A 86 4.46 7.07 21.79
N LYS A 87 3.20 7.36 22.10
CA LYS A 87 2.69 7.15 23.46
C LYS A 87 2.40 5.66 23.69
N THR A 88 2.49 5.22 24.93
CA THR A 88 2.27 3.81 25.31
C THR A 88 0.81 3.35 25.20
N ASP A 89 -0.13 4.28 25.05
CA ASP A 89 -1.57 4.04 24.92
C ASP A 89 -2.07 4.07 23.47
N GLU A 90 -1.21 4.38 22.50
CA GLU A 90 -1.58 4.33 21.08
C GLU A 90 -1.61 2.90 20.56
N ALA A 91 -2.57 2.63 19.66
CA ALA A 91 -2.71 1.34 19.01
C ALA A 91 -1.41 0.93 18.29
N ASP A 92 -1.15 -0.37 18.28
CA ASP A 92 0.05 -0.95 17.71
C ASP A 92 -0.04 -1.01 16.18
N ASN A 93 0.01 0.17 15.53
CA ASN A 93 0.26 0.29 14.10
C ASN A 93 1.77 0.39 13.84
N SER A 94 2.20 -0.18 12.72
CA SER A 94 3.60 -0.19 12.30
C SER A 94 3.73 0.37 10.89
N ILE A 95 4.90 0.92 10.57
CA ILE A 95 5.22 1.37 9.21
C ILE A 95 5.00 0.26 8.17
N GLU A 96 5.24 -1.01 8.54
CA GLU A 96 4.98 -2.16 7.66
C GLU A 96 3.50 -2.30 7.31
N MET A 97 2.60 -2.12 8.28
CA MET A 97 1.15 -2.18 8.05
C MET A 97 0.67 -1.01 7.19
N GLU A 98 1.11 0.22 7.48
CA GLU A 98 0.68 1.40 6.72
C GLU A 98 1.18 1.36 5.26
N LEU A 99 2.39 0.83 5.02
CA LEU A 99 2.87 0.57 3.65
C LEU A 99 2.03 -0.51 2.95
N GLY A 100 1.58 -1.53 3.69
CA GLY A 100 0.66 -2.55 3.22
C GLY A 100 -0.69 -1.96 2.79
N ASP A 101 -1.26 -1.05 3.57
CA ASP A 101 -2.54 -0.42 3.25
C ASP A 101 -2.45 0.50 2.03
N ILE A 102 -1.36 1.27 1.91
CA ILE A 102 -1.09 2.07 0.70
C ILE A 102 -0.98 1.17 -0.53
N LEU A 103 -0.22 0.07 -0.43
CA LEU A 103 -0.05 -0.89 -1.52
C LEU A 103 -1.40 -1.48 -1.93
N PHE A 104 -2.24 -1.87 -0.97
CA PHE A 104 -3.57 -2.39 -1.22
C PHE A 104 -4.45 -1.40 -1.98
N ILE A 105 -4.49 -0.12 -1.56
CA ILE A 105 -5.30 0.90 -2.24
C ILE A 105 -4.77 1.19 -3.65
N VAL A 106 -3.44 1.19 -3.86
CA VAL A 106 -2.84 1.33 -5.20
C VAL A 106 -3.28 0.18 -6.12
N ILE A 107 -3.27 -1.06 -5.62
CA ILE A 107 -3.71 -2.23 -6.40
C ILE A 107 -5.20 -2.15 -6.72
N CYS A 108 -6.05 -1.81 -5.74
CA CYS A 108 -7.47 -1.59 -5.97
C CYS A 108 -7.71 -0.56 -7.07
N PHE A 109 -6.97 0.55 -7.05
CA PHE A 109 -7.08 1.58 -8.05
C PHE A 109 -6.66 1.08 -9.44
N ALA A 110 -5.51 0.40 -9.52
CA ALA A 110 -5.02 -0.17 -10.77
C ALA A 110 -6.00 -1.18 -11.38
N ASN A 111 -6.50 -2.12 -10.57
CA ASN A 111 -7.45 -3.13 -11.01
C ASN A 111 -8.77 -2.48 -11.49
N SER A 112 -9.27 -1.46 -10.78
CA SER A 112 -10.51 -0.76 -11.16
C SER A 112 -10.43 -0.08 -12.54
N LEU A 113 -9.21 0.27 -12.98
CA LEU A 113 -8.94 0.91 -14.26
C LEU A 113 -8.40 -0.06 -15.32
N GLY A 114 -8.24 -1.35 -14.98
CA GLY A 114 -7.63 -2.35 -15.88
C GLY A 114 -6.14 -2.11 -16.15
N ILE A 115 -5.41 -1.54 -15.20
CA ILE A 115 -3.98 -1.25 -15.31
C ILE A 115 -3.16 -2.45 -14.82
N ASP A 116 -2.24 -2.93 -15.66
CA ASP A 116 -1.20 -3.88 -15.26
C ASP A 116 -0.08 -3.12 -14.53
N LEU A 117 0.08 -3.36 -13.23
CA LEU A 117 1.12 -2.72 -12.43
C LEU A 117 2.51 -3.25 -12.75
N THR A 118 2.63 -4.48 -13.28
CA THR A 118 3.90 -5.02 -13.75
C THR A 118 4.38 -4.23 -14.97
N GLU A 119 3.48 -4.01 -15.94
CA GLU A 119 3.80 -3.20 -17.11
C GLU A 119 4.11 -1.74 -16.72
N ALA A 120 3.31 -1.14 -15.83
CA ALA A 120 3.53 0.22 -15.36
C ALA A 120 4.89 0.36 -14.65
N HIS A 121 5.27 -0.61 -13.82
CA HIS A 121 6.58 -0.68 -13.17
C HIS A 121 7.71 -0.75 -14.20
N ASP A 122 7.59 -1.63 -15.20
CA ASP A 122 8.63 -1.82 -16.21
C ASP A 122 8.84 -0.56 -17.07
N GLN A 123 7.76 0.15 -17.41
CA GLN A 123 7.85 1.44 -18.10
C GLN A 123 8.58 2.51 -17.26
N VAL A 124 8.30 2.58 -15.96
CA VAL A 124 8.96 3.51 -15.03
C VAL A 124 10.45 3.17 -14.90
N MET A 125 10.79 1.90 -14.74
CA MET A 125 12.18 1.46 -14.64
C MET A 125 12.95 1.70 -15.94
N ASN A 126 12.33 1.44 -17.10
CA ASN A 126 12.94 1.74 -18.39
C ASN A 126 13.24 3.25 -18.53
N LYS A 127 12.32 4.11 -18.11
CA LYS A 127 12.51 5.57 -18.09
C LYS A 127 13.70 5.99 -17.23
N PHE A 128 13.87 5.41 -16.04
CA PHE A 128 15.02 5.71 -15.18
C PHE A 128 16.34 5.19 -15.76
N ASN A 129 16.33 4.01 -16.39
CA ASN A 129 17.53 3.38 -16.93
C ASN A 129 18.03 4.00 -18.24
N THR A 130 17.15 4.59 -19.04
CA THR A 130 17.48 5.16 -20.35
C THR A 130 17.60 6.68 -20.30
N ARG A 131 16.56 7.36 -19.81
CA ARG A 131 16.42 8.81 -19.93
C ARG A 131 17.06 9.58 -18.79
N ASP A 132 16.98 9.06 -17.57
CA ASP A 132 17.60 9.64 -16.37
C ASP A 132 18.94 8.96 -16.01
N ALA A 133 19.54 8.20 -16.94
CA ALA A 133 20.73 7.39 -16.71
C ALA A 133 21.95 8.17 -16.16
N ASN A 134 22.07 9.44 -16.52
CA ASN A 134 23.17 10.33 -16.11
C ASN A 134 22.77 11.31 -14.98
N ARG A 135 21.56 11.19 -14.43
CA ARG A 135 21.07 12.11 -13.40
C ARG A 135 21.60 11.79 -12.00
N TRP A 136 22.03 10.55 -11.76
CA TRP A 136 22.45 10.07 -10.45
C TRP A 136 23.77 9.32 -10.51
N THR A 137 24.68 9.61 -9.56
CA THR A 137 25.97 8.94 -9.43
C THR A 137 25.77 7.49 -9.01
N ARG A 138 26.14 6.54 -9.87
CA ARG A 138 26.13 5.12 -9.53
C ARG A 138 27.23 4.81 -8.52
N LYS A 139 26.94 3.99 -7.52
CA LYS A 139 27.83 3.74 -6.36
C LYS A 139 29.22 3.14 -6.70
N ASN A 140 29.47 2.69 -7.94
CA ASN A 140 30.71 2.01 -8.34
C ASN A 140 31.30 2.49 -9.69
N VAL A 141 31.15 3.77 -10.05
CA VAL A 141 31.91 4.32 -11.19
C VAL A 141 33.13 5.04 -10.61
N GLU A 142 34.20 4.29 -10.33
CA GLU A 142 35.53 4.91 -10.19
C GLU A 142 36.03 5.36 -11.57
N PRO A 143 36.70 6.52 -11.67
CA PRO A 143 37.23 7.04 -12.94
C PRO A 143 38.36 6.20 -13.54
#